data_AF-A0A4Q7NT20-F1
#
_entry.id   AF-A0A4Q7NT20-F1
#
_cell.length_a   1.000
_cell.length_b   1.000
_cell.length_c   1.000
_cell.angle_alpha   90.00
_cell.angle_beta   90.00
_cell.angle_gamma   90.00
#
_symmetry.space_group_name_H-M   'P 1'
#
loop_
_entity.id
_entity.type
_entity.pdbx_description
1 polymer ?
#
loop_
_entity_poly.entity_id
_entity_poly.type
_entity_poly.pdbx_seq_one_letter_code
_entity_poly.pdbx_strand_id
1 'polypeptide(L)'
;MLASVWDWLARAYEREIDRPGKEPLLLLLAGLVAGFGGIRTSTRLIRSGTRWWFGNVRMGGVHVHHAVFGVVLLLVTGALGFTVPEPGHVRGILALAFGVGAGLVLDEFALILHLEDVYWTREGRRSIDAVIVAVVLGVMLVVGANPYGVTAVGDRELTTRWAVVVLVVVNLLFTVVTALKGKPWLALLSLSVTVVGMVGALRLARAGSPWARWRYADRPQLLAAAQVRDELWEQRKQRYVTLLAGAHDLAPRHRPHL
;
A
#
# COMPACT_ATOMS: atom_id res chain seq x y z
N MET A 1 8.82 15.94 31.38
CA MET A 1 7.88 15.10 30.59
C MET A 1 8.26 15.01 29.11
N LEU A 2 8.62 16.11 28.42
CA LEU A 2 9.07 16.04 27.02
C LEU A 2 10.44 15.37 26.85
N ALA A 3 11.43 15.67 27.72
CA ALA A 3 12.76 15.04 27.67
C ALA A 3 12.70 13.50 27.80
N SER A 4 11.85 12.99 28.69
CA SER A 4 11.65 11.54 28.88
C SER A 4 11.02 10.84 27.68
N VAL A 5 10.18 11.53 26.89
CA VAL A 5 9.59 10.98 25.67
C VAL A 5 10.63 10.92 24.55
N TRP A 6 11.45 11.96 24.40
CA TRP A 6 12.54 11.97 23.42
C TRP A 6 13.56 10.87 23.70
N ASP A 7 13.97 10.69 24.96
CA ASP A 7 14.88 9.61 25.33
C ASP A 7 14.26 8.24 25.09
N TRP A 8 12.95 8.09 25.32
CA TRP A 8 12.25 6.85 25.02
C TRP A 8 12.21 6.57 23.52
N LEU A 9 11.89 7.57 22.69
CA LEU A 9 11.87 7.46 21.23
C LEU A 9 13.25 7.17 20.65
N ALA A 10 14.28 7.87 21.11
CA ALA A 10 15.66 7.66 20.65
C ALA A 10 16.13 6.23 20.96
N ARG A 11 15.87 5.75 22.19
CA ARG A 11 16.19 4.37 22.56
C ARG A 11 15.36 3.33 21.80
N ALA A 12 14.10 3.63 21.48
CA ALA A 12 13.27 2.73 20.68
C ALA A 12 13.76 2.67 19.23
N TYR A 13 14.10 3.81 18.63
CA TYR A 13 14.69 3.89 17.31
C TYR A 13 16.00 3.10 17.24
N GLU A 14 16.90 3.32 18.20
CA GLU A 14 18.19 2.64 18.24
C GLU A 14 18.02 1.12 18.32
N ARG A 15 17.11 0.63 19.18
CA ARG A 15 16.88 -0.80 19.37
C ARG A 15 16.17 -1.48 18.22
N GLU A 16 15.14 -0.85 17.65
CA GLU A 16 14.22 -1.52 16.73
C GLU A 16 14.55 -1.25 15.24
N ILE A 17 15.24 -0.14 14.96
CA ILE A 17 15.50 0.35 13.60
C ILE A 17 17.00 0.35 13.29
N ASP A 18 17.80 1.03 14.09
CA ASP A 18 19.23 1.24 13.80
C ASP A 18 20.05 -0.05 13.98
N ARG A 19 20.06 -0.62 15.19
CA ARG A 19 20.80 -1.86 15.50
C ARG A 19 20.42 -3.04 14.59
N PRO A 20 19.13 -3.23 14.22
CA PRO A 20 18.74 -4.30 13.30
C PRO A 20 18.96 -3.97 11.82
N GLY A 21 19.50 -2.79 11.47
CA GLY A 21 19.80 -2.39 10.09
C GLY A 21 18.57 -2.06 9.24
N LYS A 22 17.45 -1.65 9.85
CA LYS A 22 16.19 -1.36 9.15
C LYS A 22 16.03 0.10 8.76
N GLU A 23 16.99 0.96 9.09
CA GLU A 23 16.96 2.39 8.78
C GLU A 23 16.73 2.66 7.26
N PRO A 24 17.44 2.02 6.32
CA PRO A 24 17.19 2.25 4.88
C PRO A 24 15.74 1.95 4.48
N LEU A 25 15.14 0.91 5.06
CA LEU A 25 13.76 0.54 4.76
C LEU A 25 12.75 1.53 5.33
N LEU A 26 13.00 2.07 6.54
CA LEU A 26 12.19 3.13 7.12
C LEU A 26 12.26 4.40 6.25
N LEU A 27 13.45 4.75 5.79
CA LEU A 27 13.65 5.91 4.91
C LEU A 27 13.00 5.71 3.54
N LEU A 28 13.05 4.51 2.97
CA LEU A 28 12.30 4.17 1.76
C LEU A 28 10.80 4.38 1.96
N LEU A 29 10.24 3.89 3.07
CA LEU A 29 8.82 4.08 3.39
C LEU A 29 8.47 5.56 3.56
N ALA A 30 9.31 6.33 4.25
CA ALA A 30 9.13 7.77 4.40
C ALA A 30 9.15 8.49 3.04
N GLY A 31 10.10 8.12 2.17
CA GLY A 31 10.23 8.65 0.81
C GLY A 31 9.02 8.33 -0.05
N LEU A 32 8.51 7.10 0.03
CA LEU A 32 7.30 6.66 -0.67
C LEU A 32 6.09 7.52 -0.33
N VAL A 33 5.83 7.71 0.97
CA VAL A 33 4.69 8.53 1.45
C VAL A 33 4.88 9.99 1.06
N ALA A 34 6.08 10.54 1.24
CA ALA A 34 6.40 11.92 0.90
C ALA A 34 6.29 12.18 -0.62
N GLY A 35 6.82 11.28 -1.45
CA GLY A 35 6.78 11.39 -2.90
C GLY A 35 5.35 11.34 -3.44
N PHE A 36 4.57 10.32 -3.04
CA PHE A 36 3.17 10.18 -3.44
C PHE A 36 2.32 11.36 -2.95
N GLY A 37 2.41 11.71 -1.67
CA GLY A 37 1.64 12.82 -1.09
C GLY A 37 2.02 14.16 -1.69
N GLY A 38 3.32 14.39 -1.90
CA GLY A 38 3.86 15.61 -2.48
C GLY A 38 3.39 15.83 -3.92
N ILE A 39 3.54 14.83 -4.78
CA ILE A 39 3.13 14.99 -6.19
C ILE A 39 1.62 15.08 -6.34
N ARG A 40 0.87 14.28 -5.58
CA ARG A 40 -0.59 14.33 -5.57
C ARG A 40 -1.14 15.66 -5.07
N THR A 41 -0.43 16.30 -4.14
CA THR A 41 -0.77 17.66 -3.70
C THR A 41 -0.41 18.68 -4.78
N SER A 42 0.76 18.55 -5.42
CA SER A 42 1.17 19.43 -6.51
C SER A 42 0.20 19.39 -7.69
N THR A 43 -0.22 18.20 -8.13
CA THR A 43 -1.17 18.04 -9.25
C THR A 43 -2.53 18.64 -8.92
N ARG A 44 -2.99 18.54 -7.66
CA ARG A 44 -4.20 19.22 -7.17
C ARG A 44 -4.09 20.74 -7.26
N LEU A 45 -2.99 21.31 -6.77
CA LEU A 45 -2.78 22.75 -6.75
C LEU A 45 -2.70 23.34 -8.17
N ILE A 46 -2.04 22.60 -9.09
CA ILE A 46 -1.99 22.97 -10.51
C ILE A 46 -3.40 22.94 -11.12
N ARG A 47 -4.21 21.89 -10.83
CA ARG A 47 -5.58 21.78 -11.34
C ARG A 47 -6.54 22.82 -10.75
N SER A 48 -6.33 23.27 -9.51
CA SER A 48 -7.15 24.30 -8.86
C SER A 48 -6.79 25.73 -9.29
N GLY A 49 -5.78 25.90 -10.16
CA GLY A 49 -5.30 27.23 -10.57
C GLY A 49 -4.60 27.99 -9.44
N THR A 50 -4.23 27.30 -8.36
CA THR A 50 -3.53 27.91 -7.21
C THR A 50 -2.07 28.09 -7.56
N ARG A 51 -1.53 29.29 -7.35
CA ARG A 51 -0.12 29.58 -7.60
C ARG A 51 0.73 28.82 -6.56
N TRP A 52 1.44 27.80 -7.03
CA TRP A 52 2.40 27.00 -6.25
C TRP A 52 3.75 26.93 -6.97
N TRP A 53 4.81 26.49 -6.28
CA TRP A 53 6.19 26.52 -6.76
C TRP A 53 6.49 25.56 -7.91
N PHE A 54 5.76 24.45 -8.01
CA PHE A 54 5.93 23.46 -9.08
C PHE A 54 4.79 23.58 -10.11
N GLY A 55 5.17 23.68 -11.38
CA GLY A 55 4.25 23.76 -12.52
C GLY A 55 4.46 22.61 -13.51
N ASN A 56 3.65 22.60 -14.57
CA ASN A 56 3.78 21.59 -15.63
C ASN A 56 5.14 21.71 -16.34
N VAL A 57 5.87 20.59 -16.42
CA VAL A 57 7.13 20.52 -17.16
C VAL A 57 6.84 20.15 -18.62
N ARG A 58 7.32 20.96 -19.55
CA ARG A 58 7.28 20.69 -20.99
C ARG A 58 8.69 20.72 -21.56
N MET A 59 9.07 19.66 -22.27
CA MET A 59 10.33 19.61 -23.03
C MET A 59 9.99 19.42 -24.51
N GLY A 60 10.41 20.36 -25.36
CA GLY A 60 10.17 20.27 -26.81
C GLY A 60 8.70 20.18 -27.23
N GLY A 61 7.78 20.74 -26.43
CA GLY A 61 6.33 20.65 -26.67
C GLY A 61 5.63 19.43 -26.06
N VAL A 62 6.37 18.45 -25.54
CA VAL A 62 5.83 17.25 -24.88
C VAL A 62 5.67 17.49 -23.37
N HIS A 63 4.52 17.12 -22.81
CA HIS A 63 4.28 17.17 -21.37
C HIS A 63 4.92 15.96 -20.69
N VAL A 64 5.86 16.23 -19.78
CA VAL A 64 6.59 15.18 -19.07
C VAL A 64 5.79 14.81 -17.83
N HIS A 65 5.31 13.56 -17.80
CA HIS A 65 4.63 13.02 -16.63
C HIS A 65 5.64 12.84 -15.49
N HIS A 66 5.22 13.13 -14.27
CA HIS A 66 6.10 13.02 -13.10
C HIS A 66 6.60 11.58 -12.86
N ALA A 67 5.87 10.58 -13.37
CA ALA A 67 6.28 9.19 -13.41
C ALA A 67 7.64 8.99 -14.11
N VAL A 68 8.00 9.81 -15.10
CA VAL A 68 9.31 9.74 -15.78
C VAL A 68 10.45 10.03 -14.80
N PHE A 69 10.32 11.10 -13.99
CA PHE A 69 11.29 11.39 -12.94
C PHE A 69 11.35 10.27 -11.90
N GLY A 70 10.19 9.70 -11.57
CA GLY A 70 10.10 8.54 -10.68
C GLY A 70 10.88 7.33 -11.20
N VAL A 71 10.71 6.97 -12.47
CA VAL A 71 11.46 5.87 -13.12
C VAL A 71 12.97 6.14 -13.10
N VAL A 72 13.40 7.36 -13.47
CA VAL A 72 14.83 7.71 -13.42
C VAL A 72 15.38 7.57 -12.00
N LEU A 73 14.64 8.06 -11.00
CA LEU A 73 15.06 7.98 -9.61
C LEU A 73 15.16 6.52 -9.14
N LEU A 74 14.19 5.68 -9.47
CA LEU A 74 14.20 4.24 -9.19
C LEU A 74 15.41 3.53 -9.81
N LEU A 75 15.68 3.79 -11.10
CA LEU A 75 16.78 3.15 -11.82
C LEU A 75 18.14 3.57 -11.26
N VAL A 76 18.36 4.87 -11.05
CA VAL A 76 19.63 5.41 -10.54
C VAL A 76 19.86 4.94 -9.10
N THR A 77 18.88 5.13 -8.22
CA THR A 77 19.05 4.79 -6.80
C THR A 77 19.08 3.28 -6.56
N GLY A 78 18.33 2.49 -7.33
CA GLY A 78 18.39 1.04 -7.29
C GLY A 78 19.75 0.52 -7.76
N ALA A 79 20.27 1.03 -8.88
CA ALA A 79 21.58 0.64 -9.40
C ALA A 79 22.71 1.02 -8.42
N LEU A 80 22.72 2.25 -7.91
CA LEU A 80 23.69 2.70 -6.91
C LEU A 80 23.53 1.94 -5.59
N GLY A 81 22.31 1.54 -5.22
CA GLY A 81 22.05 0.77 -4.02
C GLY A 81 22.79 -0.58 -4.00
N PHE A 82 23.03 -1.19 -5.16
CA PHE A 82 23.80 -2.42 -5.28
C PHE A 82 25.31 -2.22 -5.13
N THR A 83 25.82 -1.00 -5.34
CA THR A 83 27.25 -0.70 -5.23
C THR A 83 27.64 -0.20 -3.84
N VAL A 84 26.67 0.25 -3.03
CA VAL A 84 26.92 0.79 -1.69
C VAL A 84 26.88 -0.31 -0.63
N PRO A 85 28.00 -0.56 0.08
CA PRO A 85 28.05 -1.53 1.18
C PRO A 85 27.27 -1.04 2.42
N GLU A 86 26.82 -1.99 3.25
CA GLU A 86 26.24 -1.71 4.58
C GLU A 86 27.33 -1.73 5.66
N PRO A 87 27.22 -0.93 6.75
CA PRO A 87 26.25 0.15 6.99
C PRO A 87 26.74 1.54 6.54
N GLY A 88 25.82 2.46 6.19
CA GLY A 88 26.19 3.86 5.93
C GLY A 88 25.06 4.80 5.50
N HIS A 89 25.18 6.09 5.85
CA HIS A 89 24.18 7.13 5.56
C HIS A 89 23.81 7.27 4.08
N VAL A 90 24.76 6.99 3.19
CA VAL A 90 24.54 7.02 1.73
C VAL A 90 23.43 6.06 1.34
N ARG A 91 23.39 4.87 1.95
CA ARG A 91 22.36 3.86 1.68
C ARG A 91 20.98 4.32 2.12
N GLY A 92 20.89 5.00 3.27
CA GLY A 92 19.66 5.64 3.73
C GLY A 92 19.14 6.72 2.77
N ILE A 93 20.03 7.56 2.24
CA ILE A 93 19.68 8.59 1.24
C ILE A 93 19.18 7.95 -0.06
N LEU A 94 19.88 6.92 -0.56
CA LEU A 94 19.46 6.19 -1.75
C LEU A 94 18.10 5.52 -1.54
N ALA A 95 17.85 4.94 -0.37
CA ALA A 95 16.57 4.32 -0.06
C ALA A 95 15.43 5.36 0.04
N LEU A 96 15.67 6.51 0.67
CA LEU A 96 14.73 7.63 0.69
C LEU A 96 14.37 8.09 -0.73
N ALA A 97 15.39 8.31 -1.57
CA ALA A 97 15.21 8.74 -2.95
C ALA A 97 14.49 7.67 -3.78
N PHE A 98 14.84 6.39 -3.62
CA PHE A 98 14.12 5.28 -4.23
C PHE A 98 12.64 5.29 -3.84
N GLY A 99 12.35 5.50 -2.55
CA GLY A 99 11.00 5.66 -2.03
C GLY A 99 10.25 6.79 -2.71
N VAL A 100 10.85 7.98 -2.79
CA VAL A 100 10.26 9.12 -3.52
C VAL A 100 9.93 8.74 -4.96
N GLY A 101 10.85 8.06 -5.66
CA GLY A 101 10.68 7.61 -7.03
C GLY A 101 9.50 6.65 -7.18
N ALA A 102 9.39 5.68 -6.28
CA ALA A 102 8.25 4.76 -6.22
C ALA A 102 6.94 5.51 -6.00
N GLY A 103 6.92 6.50 -5.11
CA GLY A 103 5.73 7.33 -4.84
C GLY A 103 5.25 8.12 -6.05
N LEU A 104 6.19 8.68 -6.83
CA LEU A 104 5.89 9.36 -8.09
C LEU A 104 5.31 8.42 -9.14
N VAL A 105 5.88 7.23 -9.31
CA VAL A 105 5.37 6.24 -10.28
C VAL A 105 3.98 5.73 -9.87
N LEU A 106 3.75 5.52 -8.57
CA LEU A 106 2.49 4.99 -8.06
C LEU A 106 1.32 5.97 -8.13
N ASP A 107 1.54 7.28 -8.20
CA ASP A 107 0.43 8.24 -8.42
C ASP A 107 -0.23 8.02 -9.80
N GLU A 108 0.53 7.57 -10.80
CA GLU A 108 0.07 7.21 -12.15
C GLU A 108 -0.20 5.69 -12.33
N PHE A 109 -0.28 4.92 -11.24
CA PHE A 109 -0.46 3.47 -11.31
C PHE A 109 -1.65 3.02 -12.19
N ALA A 110 -2.70 3.84 -12.25
CA ALA A 110 -3.85 3.58 -13.11
C ALA A 110 -3.47 3.55 -14.61
N LEU A 111 -2.66 4.51 -15.07
CA LEU A 111 -2.18 4.60 -16.46
C LEU A 111 -1.20 3.46 -16.79
N ILE A 112 -0.36 3.06 -15.82
CA ILE A 112 0.60 1.97 -16.02
C ILE A 112 -0.11 0.63 -16.25
N LEU A 113 -1.20 0.37 -15.53
CA LEU A 113 -1.95 -0.88 -15.66
C LEU A 113 -2.96 -0.88 -16.81
N HIS A 114 -3.51 0.26 -17.19
CA HIS A 114 -4.55 0.36 -18.23
C HIS A 114 -4.20 1.55 -19.11
N LEU A 115 -3.67 1.26 -20.30
CA LEU A 115 -3.24 2.28 -21.27
C LEU A 115 -4.41 2.94 -22.03
N GLU A 116 -5.66 2.52 -21.80
CA GLU A 116 -6.85 3.08 -22.46
C GLU A 116 -7.67 3.96 -21.50
N ASP A 117 -7.68 5.24 -21.85
CA ASP A 117 -8.44 6.39 -21.34
C ASP A 117 -9.97 6.18 -21.44
N VAL A 118 -10.53 5.13 -20.82
CA VAL A 118 -11.98 4.85 -20.90
C VAL A 118 -12.61 4.51 -19.54
N TYR A 119 -11.92 4.70 -18.41
CA TYR A 119 -12.48 4.37 -17.08
C TYR A 119 -12.60 5.57 -16.10
N TRP A 120 -12.72 6.78 -16.66
CA TRP A 120 -12.63 8.14 -16.10
C TRP A 120 -13.47 8.55 -14.88
N THR A 121 -13.78 7.67 -13.94
CA THR A 121 -14.21 8.09 -12.59
C THR A 121 -13.46 7.36 -11.47
N ARG A 122 -12.46 6.52 -11.78
CA ARG A 122 -11.77 5.67 -10.80
C ARG A 122 -10.24 5.74 -10.77
N GLU A 123 -9.59 6.58 -11.56
CA GLU A 123 -8.11 6.66 -11.63
C GLU A 123 -7.48 6.98 -10.27
N GLY A 124 -7.98 8.01 -9.59
CA GLY A 124 -7.51 8.36 -8.24
C GLY A 124 -7.74 7.26 -7.19
N ARG A 125 -8.65 6.30 -7.42
CA ARG A 125 -8.89 5.17 -6.51
C ARG A 125 -7.80 4.11 -6.60
N ARG A 126 -7.37 3.78 -7.83
CA ARG A 126 -6.41 2.68 -8.04
C ARG A 126 -5.00 3.03 -7.56
N SER A 127 -4.56 4.26 -7.76
CA SER A 127 -3.27 4.73 -7.23
C SER A 127 -3.26 4.79 -5.69
N ILE A 128 -4.37 5.22 -5.06
CA ILE A 128 -4.53 5.17 -3.60
C ILE A 128 -4.50 3.72 -3.08
N ASP A 129 -5.25 2.81 -3.72
CA ASP A 129 -5.24 1.39 -3.32
C ASP A 129 -3.80 0.81 -3.44
N ALA A 130 -3.08 1.11 -4.51
CA ALA A 130 -1.71 0.64 -4.71
C ALA A 130 -0.70 1.21 -3.70
N VAL A 131 -0.75 2.50 -3.40
CA VAL A 131 0.17 3.09 -2.41
C VAL A 131 -0.12 2.59 -1.00
N ILE A 132 -1.40 2.36 -0.64
CA ILE A 132 -1.74 1.78 0.67
C ILE A 132 -1.10 0.40 0.82
N VAL A 133 -1.10 -0.42 -0.24
CA VAL A 133 -0.44 -1.73 -0.24
C VAL A 133 1.05 -1.60 -0.03
N ALA A 134 1.70 -0.73 -0.81
CA ALA A 134 3.13 -0.51 -0.71
C ALA A 134 3.52 -0.03 0.71
N VAL A 135 2.74 0.89 1.29
CA VAL A 135 2.93 1.38 2.66
C VAL A 135 2.72 0.27 3.69
N VAL A 136 1.65 -0.50 3.58
CA VAL A 136 1.37 -1.64 4.48
C VAL A 136 2.50 -2.65 4.44
N LEU A 137 2.93 -3.07 3.25
CA LEU A 137 4.04 -4.02 3.09
C LEU A 137 5.34 -3.42 3.62
N GLY A 138 5.61 -2.15 3.36
CA GLY A 138 6.77 -1.44 3.89
C GLY A 138 6.79 -1.41 5.42
N VAL A 139 5.68 -1.03 6.06
CA VAL A 139 5.53 -1.05 7.54
C VAL A 139 5.78 -2.45 8.08
N MET A 140 5.23 -3.46 7.42
CA MET A 140 5.37 -4.87 7.82
C MET A 140 6.84 -5.32 7.83
N LEU A 141 7.59 -4.93 6.78
CA LEU A 141 9.03 -5.18 6.66
C LEU A 141 9.82 -4.38 7.73
N VAL A 142 9.46 -3.11 8.00
CA VAL A 142 10.14 -2.26 9.01
C VAL A 142 9.92 -2.78 10.42
N VAL A 143 8.70 -3.17 10.75
CA VAL A 143 8.40 -3.82 12.04
C VAL A 143 9.19 -5.12 12.16
N GLY A 144 9.63 -5.71 11.04
CA GLY A 144 10.27 -7.01 11.02
C GLY A 144 9.28 -8.04 11.54
N ALA A 145 7.99 -7.88 11.18
CA ALA A 145 6.96 -8.83 11.53
C ALA A 145 7.41 -10.18 10.96
N ASN A 146 7.96 -11.02 11.82
CA ASN A 146 8.11 -12.43 11.58
C ASN A 146 6.77 -13.02 12.00
N PRO A 147 5.81 -13.25 11.08
CA PRO A 147 4.48 -13.77 11.42
C PRO A 147 4.52 -15.04 12.28
N TYR A 148 5.67 -15.71 12.30
CA TYR A 148 5.89 -16.98 12.96
C TYR A 148 6.87 -16.89 14.14
N GLY A 149 7.44 -15.72 14.43
CA GLY A 149 8.27 -15.47 15.63
C GLY A 149 9.56 -16.28 15.73
N VAL A 150 10.02 -16.90 14.63
CA VAL A 150 11.19 -17.78 14.63
C VAL A 150 12.48 -16.98 14.43
N THR A 151 13.13 -16.57 15.51
CA THR A 151 14.37 -15.78 15.43
C THR A 151 15.65 -16.58 15.69
N ALA A 152 15.55 -17.81 16.21
CA ALA A 152 16.67 -18.75 16.28
C ALA A 152 16.16 -20.17 16.54
N VAL A 153 16.07 -21.01 15.51
CA VAL A 153 15.98 -22.47 15.70
C VAL A 153 17.40 -22.98 15.97
N GLY A 154 18.01 -22.55 17.07
CA GLY A 154 19.26 -23.15 17.53
C GLY A 154 18.96 -24.54 18.07
N ASP A 155 19.42 -25.60 17.38
CA ASP A 155 19.47 -27.03 17.73
C ASP A 155 18.41 -27.65 18.67
N ARG A 156 17.21 -27.05 18.83
CA ARG A 156 16.15 -27.53 19.72
C ARG A 156 14.86 -27.93 18.99
N GLU A 157 14.46 -29.15 19.35
CA GLU A 157 13.20 -29.90 19.21
C GLU A 157 12.45 -29.86 17.87
N LEU A 158 12.28 -31.05 17.27
CA LEU A 158 11.31 -31.35 16.21
C LEU A 158 9.92 -30.71 16.48
N THR A 159 9.51 -30.66 17.74
CA THR A 159 8.24 -30.08 18.21
C THR A 159 8.09 -28.60 17.86
N THR A 160 9.15 -27.79 18.03
CA THR A 160 9.11 -26.34 17.69
C THR A 160 8.99 -26.12 16.19
N ARG A 161 9.66 -26.95 15.38
CA ARG A 161 9.58 -26.89 13.91
C ARG A 161 8.19 -27.24 13.41
N TRP A 162 7.59 -28.32 13.91
CA TRP A 162 6.23 -28.72 13.55
C TRP A 162 5.18 -27.69 14.02
N ALA A 163 5.35 -27.10 15.20
CA ALA A 163 4.46 -26.03 15.67
C ALA A 163 4.48 -24.81 14.72
N VAL A 164 5.65 -24.40 14.24
CA VAL A 164 5.79 -23.33 13.24
C VAL A 164 5.12 -23.71 11.93
N VAL A 165 5.36 -24.93 11.43
CA VAL A 165 4.73 -25.42 10.19
C VAL A 165 3.20 -25.40 10.31
N VAL A 166 2.65 -25.87 11.43
CA VAL A 166 1.20 -25.83 11.69
C VAL A 166 0.70 -24.39 11.72
N LEU A 167 1.41 -23.48 12.39
CA LEU A 167 1.04 -22.06 12.45
C LEU A 167 1.02 -21.42 11.05
N VAL A 168 2.03 -21.71 10.23
CA VAL A 168 2.11 -21.25 8.83
C VAL A 168 0.94 -21.79 8.02
N VAL A 169 0.68 -23.09 8.09
CA VAL A 169 -0.41 -23.73 7.35
C VAL A 169 -1.77 -23.14 7.77
N VAL A 170 -2.02 -22.98 9.06
CA VAL A 170 -3.26 -22.37 9.58
C VAL A 170 -3.40 -20.92 9.09
N ASN A 171 -2.32 -20.14 9.11
CA ASN A 171 -2.35 -18.76 8.61
C ASN A 171 -2.61 -18.69 7.10
N LEU A 172 -2.00 -19.58 6.32
CA LEU A 172 -2.25 -19.71 4.89
C LEU A 172 -3.70 -20.11 4.60
N LEU A 173 -4.28 -21.03 5.38
CA LEU A 173 -5.69 -21.39 5.26
C LEU A 173 -6.61 -20.19 5.51
N PHE A 174 -6.36 -19.40 6.56
CA PHE A 174 -7.12 -18.17 6.81
C PHE A 174 -6.98 -17.15 5.68
N THR A 175 -5.76 -17.00 5.15
CA THR A 175 -5.47 -16.14 4.00
C THR A 175 -6.26 -16.56 2.76
N VAL A 176 -6.22 -17.86 2.41
CA VAL A 176 -6.96 -18.42 1.26
C VAL A 176 -8.46 -18.25 1.44
N VAL A 177 -9.02 -18.59 2.61
CA VAL A 177 -10.45 -18.41 2.88
C VAL A 177 -10.85 -16.93 2.75
N THR A 178 -10.05 -16.01 3.30
CA THR A 178 -10.30 -14.56 3.21
C THR A 178 -10.25 -14.06 1.76
N ALA A 179 -9.31 -14.57 0.95
CA ALA A 179 -9.22 -14.26 -0.47
C ALA A 179 -10.43 -14.80 -1.25
N LEU A 180 -10.82 -16.06 -1.02
CA LEU A 180 -12.00 -16.68 -1.64
C LEU A 180 -13.31 -15.97 -1.26
N LYS A 181 -13.37 -15.36 -0.08
CA LYS A 181 -14.46 -14.48 0.37
C LYS A 181 -14.47 -13.11 -0.30
N GLY A 182 -13.58 -12.88 -1.26
CA GLY A 182 -13.48 -11.67 -2.07
C GLY A 182 -12.84 -10.50 -1.33
N LYS A 183 -12.02 -10.75 -0.29
CA LYS A 183 -11.37 -9.71 0.52
C LYS A 183 -9.85 -9.73 0.33
N PRO A 184 -9.35 -9.44 -0.88
CA PRO A 184 -7.92 -9.58 -1.20
C PRO A 184 -7.02 -8.74 -0.30
N TRP A 185 -7.48 -7.56 0.12
CA TRP A 185 -6.73 -6.69 1.03
C TRP A 185 -6.55 -7.29 2.43
N LEU A 186 -7.61 -7.88 3.00
CA LEU A 186 -7.51 -8.54 4.30
C LEU A 186 -6.70 -9.83 4.19
N ALA A 187 -6.76 -10.51 3.04
CA ALA A 187 -5.94 -11.70 2.77
C ALA A 187 -4.44 -11.35 2.66
N LEU A 188 -4.10 -10.23 2.03
CA LEU A 188 -2.71 -9.78 1.96
C LEU A 188 -2.18 -9.41 3.36
N LEU A 189 -2.98 -8.67 4.14
CA LEU A 189 -2.65 -8.32 5.52
C LEU A 189 -2.53 -9.54 6.45
N SER A 190 -3.32 -10.60 6.19
CA SER A 190 -3.29 -11.79 7.02
C SER A 190 -2.02 -12.61 6.89
N LEU A 191 -1.25 -12.46 5.80
CA LEU A 191 0.05 -13.12 5.67
C LEU A 191 0.99 -12.80 6.83
N SER A 192 0.85 -11.61 7.42
CA SER A 192 1.69 -11.20 8.55
C SER A 192 0.96 -11.07 9.87
N VAL A 193 -0.37 -10.90 9.83
CA VAL A 193 -1.18 -10.78 11.04
C VAL A 193 -2.30 -11.82 10.99
N THR A 194 -2.06 -13.01 11.53
CA THR A 194 -3.00 -14.14 11.52
C THR A 194 -4.40 -13.77 12.01
N VAL A 195 -4.49 -12.90 13.02
CA VAL A 195 -5.77 -12.40 13.57
C VAL A 195 -6.61 -11.69 12.50
N VAL A 196 -5.98 -10.94 11.59
CA VAL A 196 -6.68 -10.29 10.47
C VAL A 196 -7.28 -11.35 9.54
N GLY A 197 -6.55 -12.43 9.28
CA GLY A 197 -7.04 -13.57 8.49
C GLY A 197 -8.21 -14.27 9.16
N MET A 198 -8.13 -14.50 10.46
CA MET A 198 -9.20 -15.09 11.24
C MET A 198 -10.48 -14.23 11.19
N VAL A 199 -10.36 -12.92 11.41
CA VAL A 199 -11.50 -11.98 11.30
C VAL A 199 -12.05 -11.94 9.86
N GLY A 200 -11.16 -11.94 8.86
CA GLY A 200 -11.51 -11.99 7.44
C GLY A 200 -12.31 -13.25 7.08
N ALA A 201 -11.88 -14.39 7.60
CA ALA A 201 -12.46 -15.71 7.43
C ALA A 201 -13.77 -15.90 8.21
N LEU A 202 -13.95 -15.28 9.39
CA LEU A 202 -15.20 -15.36 10.15
C LEU A 202 -16.29 -14.45 9.57
N ARG A 203 -15.93 -13.25 9.08
CA ARG A 203 -16.91 -12.30 8.53
C ARG A 203 -17.56 -12.81 7.23
N LEU A 204 -18.79 -12.37 6.97
CA LEU A 204 -19.52 -12.62 5.71
C LEU A 204 -18.66 -12.29 4.47
N ALA A 205 -18.75 -13.13 3.45
CA ALA A 205 -18.10 -12.93 2.16
C ALA A 205 -18.74 -11.79 1.36
N ARG A 206 -18.01 -11.19 0.40
CA ARG A 206 -18.61 -10.27 -0.58
C ARG A 206 -19.58 -11.03 -1.49
N ALA A 207 -20.68 -10.40 -1.87
CA ALA A 207 -21.75 -11.03 -2.63
C ALA A 207 -21.28 -11.60 -3.98
N GLY A 208 -20.33 -10.93 -4.65
CA GLY A 208 -19.75 -11.39 -5.93
C GLY A 208 -18.58 -12.38 -5.80
N SER A 209 -18.24 -12.84 -4.60
CA SER A 209 -17.04 -13.69 -4.39
C SER A 209 -17.25 -15.16 -4.78
N PRO A 210 -16.18 -15.90 -5.13
CA PRO A 210 -16.26 -17.36 -5.33
C PRO A 210 -16.92 -18.09 -4.15
N TRP A 211 -16.60 -17.68 -2.92
CA TRP A 211 -17.22 -18.23 -1.71
C TRP A 211 -18.74 -18.01 -1.68
N ALA A 212 -19.22 -16.81 -2.03
CA ALA A 212 -20.64 -16.52 -2.05
C ALA A 212 -21.38 -17.32 -3.13
N ARG A 213 -20.77 -17.47 -4.32
CA ARG A 213 -21.35 -18.28 -5.41
C ARG A 213 -21.53 -19.74 -5.01
N TRP A 214 -20.57 -20.32 -4.30
CA TRP A 214 -20.67 -21.71 -3.87
C TRP A 214 -21.53 -21.88 -2.60
N ARG A 215 -21.33 -21.04 -1.58
CA ARG A 215 -21.90 -21.26 -0.24
C ARG A 215 -23.25 -20.58 -0.01
N TYR A 216 -23.57 -19.54 -0.77
CA TYR A 216 -24.81 -18.77 -0.64
C TYR A 216 -25.81 -19.02 -1.77
N ALA A 217 -25.49 -19.87 -2.75
CA ALA A 217 -26.41 -20.25 -3.84
C ALA A 217 -27.78 -20.67 -3.30
N ASP A 218 -27.79 -21.57 -2.32
CA ASP A 218 -29.03 -22.10 -1.73
C ASP A 218 -29.49 -21.31 -0.49
N ARG A 219 -28.92 -20.12 -0.22
CA ARG A 219 -29.19 -19.32 0.98
C ARG A 219 -29.44 -17.85 0.65
N PRO A 220 -30.63 -17.50 0.10
CA PRO A 220 -30.94 -16.17 -0.39
C PRO A 220 -30.85 -15.09 0.70
N GLN A 221 -31.21 -15.41 1.94
CA GLN A 221 -31.13 -14.48 3.07
C GLN A 221 -29.68 -14.05 3.38
N LEU A 222 -28.71 -14.97 3.28
CA LEU A 222 -27.30 -14.65 3.50
C LEU A 222 -26.71 -13.86 2.33
N LEU A 223 -27.16 -14.15 1.10
CA LEU A 223 -26.75 -13.40 -0.08
C LEU A 223 -27.24 -11.95 -0.02
N ALA A 224 -28.51 -11.72 0.34
CA ALA A 224 -29.08 -10.39 0.52
C ALA A 224 -28.33 -9.60 1.62
N ALA A 225 -28.06 -10.24 2.77
CA ALA A 225 -27.27 -9.61 3.84
C ALA A 225 -25.84 -9.27 3.39
N ALA A 226 -25.22 -10.12 2.55
CA ALA A 226 -23.91 -9.85 1.98
C ALA A 226 -23.94 -8.67 0.99
N GLN A 227 -24.97 -8.55 0.15
CA GLN A 227 -25.16 -7.45 -0.80
C GLN A 227 -25.30 -6.10 -0.08
N VAL A 228 -26.23 -6.00 0.88
CA VAL A 228 -26.45 -4.77 1.66
C VAL A 228 -25.16 -4.33 2.36
N ARG A 229 -24.42 -5.27 2.94
CA ARG A 229 -23.14 -4.98 3.59
C ARG A 229 -22.08 -4.48 2.60
N ASP A 230 -22.00 -5.10 1.43
CA ASP A 230 -21.03 -4.73 0.39
C ASP A 230 -21.29 -3.31 -0.12
N GLU A 231 -22.57 -2.97 -0.36
CA GLU A 231 -23.00 -1.62 -0.74
C GLU A 231 -22.62 -0.59 0.33
N LEU A 232 -22.92 -0.85 1.61
CA LEU A 232 -22.54 0.05 2.70
C LEU A 232 -21.02 0.23 2.81
N TRP A 233 -20.25 -0.83 2.58
CA TRP A 233 -18.79 -0.76 2.59
C TRP A 233 -18.26 0.06 1.41
N GLU A 234 -18.78 -0.16 0.20
CA GLU A 234 -18.40 0.60 -0.98
C GLU A 234 -18.78 2.08 -0.85
N GLN A 235 -19.95 2.41 -0.28
CA GLN A 235 -20.34 3.80 0.02
C GLN A 235 -19.36 4.47 0.99
N ARG A 236 -18.96 3.78 2.07
CA ARG A 236 -17.96 4.30 3.03
C ARG A 236 -16.60 4.49 2.36
N LYS A 237 -16.14 3.48 1.61
CA LYS A 237 -14.88 3.55 0.86
C LYS A 237 -14.90 4.75 -0.10
N GLN A 238 -16.00 4.93 -0.83
CA GLN A 238 -16.19 6.07 -1.73
C GLN A 238 -16.04 7.40 -1.00
N ARG A 239 -16.64 7.56 0.19
CA ARG A 239 -16.51 8.80 0.97
C ARG A 239 -15.05 9.11 1.33
N TYR A 240 -14.29 8.13 1.82
CA TYR A 240 -12.87 8.32 2.15
C TYR A 240 -12.02 8.60 0.92
N VAL A 241 -12.27 7.87 -0.18
CA VAL A 241 -11.51 8.10 -1.40
C VAL A 241 -11.87 9.46 -2.02
N THR A 242 -13.12 9.91 -1.99
CA THR A 242 -13.46 11.25 -2.48
C THR A 242 -12.76 12.35 -1.68
N LEU A 243 -12.54 12.15 -0.38
CA LEU A 243 -11.73 13.08 0.43
C LEU A 243 -10.25 13.08 -0.01
N LEU A 244 -9.66 11.89 -0.23
CA LEU A 244 -8.25 11.74 -0.63
C LEU A 244 -7.98 12.01 -2.12
N ALA A 245 -8.98 11.82 -2.98
CA ALA A 245 -8.95 12.00 -4.42
C ALA A 245 -9.49 13.38 -4.84
N GLY A 246 -10.26 14.07 -3.99
CA GLY A 246 -10.86 15.37 -4.28
C GLY A 246 -12.18 15.24 -5.04
N ALA A 247 -13.18 16.02 -4.63
CA ALA A 247 -14.56 15.94 -5.13
C ALA A 247 -14.76 16.31 -6.62
N HIS A 248 -13.74 16.86 -7.30
CA HIS A 248 -13.88 17.53 -8.59
C HIS A 248 -13.63 16.64 -9.82
N ASP A 249 -13.14 15.41 -9.66
CA ASP A 249 -12.89 14.48 -10.77
C ASP A 249 -14.12 13.60 -11.13
N LEU A 250 -15.31 13.91 -10.57
CA LEU A 250 -16.55 13.12 -10.74
C LEU A 250 -17.62 13.77 -11.63
N ALA A 251 -17.38 14.97 -12.18
CA ALA A 251 -18.33 15.61 -13.08
C ALA A 251 -18.01 15.24 -14.55
N PRO A 252 -18.86 14.48 -15.27
CA PRO A 252 -18.71 14.32 -16.70
C PRO A 252 -18.90 15.69 -17.35
N ARG A 253 -17.85 16.22 -17.98
CA ARG A 253 -17.98 17.40 -18.84
C ARG A 253 -18.63 16.96 -20.15
N HIS A 254 -19.95 16.82 -20.16
CA HIS A 254 -20.70 16.97 -21.40
C HIS A 254 -20.72 18.46 -21.74
N ARG A 255 -19.78 18.88 -22.60
CA ARG A 255 -19.98 20.09 -23.39
C ARG A 255 -20.76 19.67 -24.64
N PRO A 256 -22.02 20.09 -24.83
CA PRO A 256 -22.62 19.99 -26.15
C PRO A 256 -21.79 20.87 -27.10
N HIS A 257 -21.28 20.25 -28.16
CA HIS A 257 -20.75 20.98 -29.30
C HIS A 257 -21.94 21.71 -29.95
N LEU A 258 -21.91 23.04 -29.86
CA LEU A 258 -22.58 23.94 -30.80
C LEU A 258 -21.49 24.58 -31.66
#